data_AF-A0A6I1W206-F1
#
_entry.id   AF-A0A6I1W206-F1
#
_cell.length_a   1.000
_cell.length_b   1.000
_cell.length_c   1.000
_cell.angle_alpha   90.00
_cell.angle_beta   90.00
_cell.angle_gamma   90.00
#
_symmetry.space_group_name_H-M   'P 1'
#
loop_
_entity.id
_entity.type
_entity.pdbx_description
1 polymer ?
#
loop_
_entity_poly.entity_id
_entity_poly.type
_entity_poly.pdbx_seq_one_letter_code
_entity_poly.pdbx_strand_id
1 'polypeptide(L)' 'MSPAIKVLFVCVANSARSLLAEALLRHTDPRFEAFSAGSE' A
#
# COMPACT_ATOMS: atom_id res chain seq x y z
N MET A 1 -13.26 -12.13 13.14
CA MET A 1 -12.64 -10.99 12.42
C MET A 1 -12.80 -11.23 10.94
N SER A 2 -13.31 -10.25 10.19
CA SER A 2 -13.23 -10.31 8.73
C SER A 2 -11.76 -10.29 8.31
N PRO A 3 -11.36 -11.04 7.27
CA PRO A 3 -9.99 -10.99 6.77
C PRO A 3 -9.64 -9.56 6.36
N ALA A 4 -8.38 -9.16 6.62
CA ALA A 4 -7.89 -7.84 6.24
C ALA A 4 -7.97 -7.67 4.71
N ILE A 5 -8.37 -6.47 4.27
CA ILE A 5 -8.46 -6.17 2.84
C ILE A 5 -7.05 -5.87 2.34
N LYS A 6 -6.58 -6.63 1.36
CA LYS A 6 -5.24 -6.47 0.78
C LYS A 6 -5.25 -5.42 -0.32
N VAL A 7 -4.33 -4.46 -0.25
CA VAL A 7 -4.23 -3.34 -1.20
C VAL A 7 -2.81 -3.24 -1.74
N LEU A 8 -2.64 -3.22 -3.06
CA LEU A 8 -1.36 -3.00 -3.74
C LEU A 8 -1.36 -1.64 -4.44
N PHE A 9 -0.46 -0.74 -4.02
CA PHE A 9 -0.20 0.52 -4.71
C PHE A 9 0.93 0.36 -5.73
N VAL A 10 0.71 0.78 -6.97
CA VAL A 10 1.71 0.69 -8.04
C VAL A 10 2.10 2.09 -8.50
N CYS A 11 3.40 2.33 -8.62
CA CYS A 11 3.95 3.43 -9.42
C CYS A 11 5.10 2.92 -10.27
N VAL A 12 5.68 3.75 -11.13
CA VAL A 12 6.69 3.29 -12.10
C VAL A 12 7.90 2.64 -11.41
N ALA A 13 8.63 3.41 -10.58
CA ALA A 13 9.90 2.97 -10.00
C ALA A 13 9.81 2.51 -8.52
N ASN A 14 8.60 2.31 -7.98
CA ASN A 14 8.36 2.01 -6.56
C ASN A 14 9.10 2.95 -5.56
N SER A 15 9.34 4.21 -5.90
CA SER A 15 10.28 5.08 -5.14
C SER A 15 9.64 6.30 -4.48
N ALA A 16 8.36 6.60 -4.78
CA ALA A 16 7.69 7.78 -4.24
C ALA A 16 6.20 7.52 -3.96
N ARG A 17 5.34 7.70 -4.98
CA ARG A 17 3.87 7.68 -4.82
C ARG A 17 3.34 6.41 -4.16
N SER A 18 3.82 5.24 -4.59
CA SER A 18 3.37 3.96 -4.07
C SER A 18 3.81 3.72 -2.62
N LEU A 19 5.04 4.11 -2.26
CA LEU A 19 5.56 4.02 -0.89
C LEU A 19 4.82 4.97 0.07
N LEU A 20 4.56 6.20 -0.37
CA LEU A 20 3.79 7.17 0.42
C LEU A 20 2.38 6.66 0.72
N ALA A 21 1.70 6.10 -0.29
CA ALA A 21 0.36 5.55 -0.12
C ALA A 21 0.33 4.32 0.82
N GLU A 22 1.30 3.42 0.69
CA GLU A 22 1.46 2.27 1.60
C GLU A 22 1.64 2.71 3.05
N ALA A 23 2.55 3.65 3.30
CA ALA A 23 2.84 4.16 4.64
C ALA A 23 1.63 4.86 5.27
N LEU A 24 0.93 5.69 4.49
CA LEU A 24 -0.28 6.38 4.96
C LEU A 24 -1.37 5.38 5.31
N LEU A 25 -1.70 4.42 4.43
CA LEU A 25 -2.78 3.46 4.69
C LEU A 25 -2.50 2.60 5.94
N ARG A 26 -1.25 2.16 6.13
CA ARG A 26 -0.84 1.43 7.35
C ARG A 26 -1.02 2.24 8.62
N HIS A 27 -0.84 3.57 8.55
CA HIS A 27 -0.96 4.44 9.71
C HIS A 27 -2.42 4.84 10.00
N THR A 28 -3.28 4.91 8.98
CA THR A 28 -4.63 5.47 9.13
C THR A 28 -5.71 4.43 9.41
N ASP A 29 -5.62 3.21 8.87
CA ASP A 29 -6.70 2.23 9.00
C ASP A 29 -6.17 0.78 9.11
N PRO A 30 -6.25 0.16 10.31
CA PRO A 30 -5.73 -1.19 10.55
C PRO A 30 -6.56 -2.31 9.91
N ARG A 31 -7.68 -2.00 9.25
CA ARG A 31 -8.47 -3.00 8.51
C ARG A 31 -7.82 -3.43 7.20
N PHE A 32 -6.84 -2.66 6.73
CA PHE A 32 -6.15 -2.91 5.47
C PHE A 32 -4.74 -3.47 5.69
N GLU A 33 -4.35 -4.37 4.80
CA GLU A 33 -2.97 -4.83 4.65
C GLU A 33 -2.40 -4.20 3.37
N ALA A 34 -1.54 -3.20 3.52
CA ALA A 34 -1.03 -2.40 2.40
C ALA A 34 0.34 -2.89 1.90
N PHE A 35 0.51 -2.88 0.59
CA PHE A 35 1.72 -3.25 -0.15
C PHE A 35 2.01 -2.21 -1.25
N SER A 36 3.23 -2.18 -1.76
CA SER A 36 3.59 -1.40 -2.94
C SER A 36 4.51 -2.16 -3.91
N ALA A 37 4.45 -1.79 -5.19
CA ALA A 37 5.31 -2.33 -6.24
C ALA A 37 5.68 -1.28 -7.31
N GLY A 38 6.65 -1.67 -8.15
CA GLY A 38 7.13 -0.96 -9.34
C GLY A 38 6.72 -1.69 -10.60
N SER A 39 6.50 -0.97 -11.71
CA SER A 39 6.28 -1.59 -13.02
C SER A 39 7.55 -1.73 -13.86
N GLU A 40 8.61 -1.00 -13.49
CA GLU A 40 9.92 -1.00 -14.15
C GLU A 40 11.04 -1.33 -13.15
#